data_AF-A0AAC8VQD9-F1
#
_entry.id   AF-A0AAC8VQD9-F1
#
_cell.length_a   1.000
_cell.length_b   1.000
_cell.length_c   1.000
_cell.angle_alpha   90.00
_cell.angle_beta   90.00
_cell.angle_gamma   90.00
#
_symmetry.space_group_name_H-M   'P 1'
#
loop_
_entity.id
_entity.type
_entity.pdbx_description
1 polymer ?
#
loop_
_entity_poly.entity_id
_entity_poly.type
_entity_poly.pdbx_seq_one_letter_code
_entity_poly.pdbx_strand_id
1 'polypeptide(L)'
;MSAVANWSYTATATIWRKLDGQDDYGDPLGYAAPEQILCGYEGGLSKRVGGIGSEIVAKNTIWTEYALAKAGDYVLIGISDLADPKEAGADEIQQVLRDEDTFERIADDYAIITGV
;
A
#
# COMPACT_ATOMS: atom_id res chain seq x y z
N MET A 1 -5.85 -2.27 15.02
CA MET A 1 -5.76 -3.60 14.39
C MET A 1 -6.58 -4.58 15.21
N SER A 2 -7.47 -5.37 14.59
CA SER A 2 -8.32 -6.36 15.25
C SER A 2 -7.51 -7.57 15.73
N ALA A 3 -8.08 -8.38 16.63
CA ALA A 3 -7.41 -9.57 17.14
C ALA A 3 -7.28 -10.66 16.07
N VAL A 4 -8.29 -10.77 15.19
CA VAL A 4 -8.31 -11.70 14.06
C VAL A 4 -7.28 -11.33 13.00
N ALA A 5 -7.17 -10.04 12.64
CA ALA A 5 -6.14 -9.56 11.73
C ALA A 5 -4.74 -9.79 12.30
N ASN A 6 -4.51 -9.53 13.59
CA ASN A 6 -3.22 -9.77 14.24
C ASN A 6 -2.83 -11.26 14.30
N TRP A 7 -3.81 -12.16 14.30
CA TRP A 7 -3.58 -13.60 14.15
C TRP A 7 -3.11 -13.97 12.72
N SER A 8 -3.66 -13.29 11.70
CA SER A 8 -3.51 -13.67 10.28
C SER A 8 -2.34 -12.97 9.60
N TYR A 9 -2.15 -11.69 9.88
CA TYR A 9 -1.11 -10.85 9.29
C TYR A 9 0.20 -11.00 10.07
N THR A 10 0.99 -11.98 9.63
CA THR A 10 2.28 -12.32 10.24
C THR A 10 3.47 -11.74 9.49
N ALA A 11 3.26 -11.17 8.31
CA ALA A 11 4.30 -10.48 7.56
C ALA A 11 4.28 -8.97 7.85
N THR A 12 5.41 -8.33 7.57
CA THR A 12 5.58 -6.88 7.69
C THR A 12 5.83 -6.28 6.32
N ALA A 13 5.18 -5.15 6.02
CA ALA A 13 5.49 -4.29 4.89
C ALA A 13 5.94 -2.92 5.39
N THR A 14 6.68 -2.21 4.56
CA THR A 14 7.07 -0.82 4.79
C THR A 14 6.31 0.06 3.81
N ILE A 15 5.64 1.10 4.32
CA ILE A 15 4.89 2.07 3.52
C ILE A 15 5.53 3.46 3.60
N TRP A 16 5.56 4.16 2.47
CA TRP A 16 5.97 5.55 2.33
C TRP A 16 4.80 6.35 1.79
N ARG A 17 4.22 7.20 2.65
CA ARG A 17 3.10 8.05 2.26
C ARG A 17 3.58 9.26 1.48
N LYS A 18 2.97 9.53 0.33
CA LYS A 18 3.21 10.73 -0.45
C LYS A 18 2.76 11.97 0.32
N LEU A 19 3.67 12.92 0.50
CA LEU A 19 3.37 14.18 1.15
C LEU A 19 2.49 15.04 0.24
N ASP A 20 1.43 15.60 0.82
CA ASP A 20 0.50 16.45 0.10
C ASP A 20 1.09 17.84 -0.11
N GLY A 21 0.96 18.37 -1.32
CA GLY A 21 1.44 19.70 -1.69
C GLY A 21 2.62 19.65 -2.66
N GLN A 22 3.10 20.85 -2.95
CA GLN A 22 4.27 21.10 -3.79
C GLN A 22 5.13 22.14 -3.06
N ASP A 23 6.42 22.16 -3.35
CA ASP A 23 7.29 23.22 -2.89
C ASP A 23 7.02 24.55 -3.65
N ASP A 24 7.76 25.59 -3.30
CA ASP A 24 7.63 26.92 -3.92
C ASP A 24 7.93 26.93 -5.44
N TYR A 25 8.54 25.86 -5.97
CA TYR A 25 8.89 25.68 -7.37
C TYR A 25 7.92 24.73 -8.11
N GLY A 26 6.93 24.16 -7.41
CA GLY A 26 5.95 23.24 -7.97
C GLY A 26 6.39 21.77 -7.93
N ASP A 27 7.53 21.45 -7.33
CA ASP A 27 8.03 20.08 -7.20
C ASP A 27 7.31 19.34 -6.07
N PRO A 28 7.07 18.02 -6.19
CA PRO A 28 6.47 17.24 -5.12
C PRO A 28 7.33 17.27 -3.85
N LEU A 29 6.69 17.43 -2.68
CA LEU A 29 7.38 17.44 -1.37
C LEU A 29 8.05 16.12 -0.98
N GLY A 30 7.90 15.07 -1.80
CA GLY A 30 8.47 13.75 -1.58
C GLY A 30 7.57 12.84 -0.75
N TYR A 31 8.19 12.02 0.10
CA TYR A 31 7.52 10.98 0.87
C TYR A 31 7.80 11.13 2.37
N ALA A 32 6.85 10.68 3.19
CA ALA A 32 7.01 10.55 4.62
C ALA A 32 8.06 9.46 4.95
N ALA A 33 8.55 9.49 6.19
CA ALA A 33 9.43 8.44 6.71
C ALA A 33 8.78 7.05 6.60
N PRO A 34 9.57 5.98 6.38
CA PRO A 34 9.06 4.61 6.29
C PRO A 34 8.30 4.23 7.54
N GLU A 35 7.12 3.65 7.37
CA GLU A 35 6.29 3.12 8.44
C GLU A 35 6.09 1.61 8.25
N GLN A 36 6.33 0.81 9.30
CA GLN A 36 6.12 -0.63 9.25
C GLN A 36 4.67 -0.98 9.58
N ILE A 37 4.03 -1.78 8.72
CA ILE A 37 2.66 -2.24 8.87
C ILE A 37 2.60 -3.77 8.83
N LEU A 38 1.66 -4.35 9.56
CA LEU A 38 1.38 -5.78 9.45
C LEU A 38 0.48 -6.05 8.24
N CYS A 39 0.77 -7.11 7.51
CA CYS A 39 0.03 -7.47 6.31
C CYS A 39 0.06 -8.98 5.99
N GLY A 40 -0.89 -9.39 5.15
CA GLY A 40 -0.73 -10.53 4.25
C GLY A 40 -0.43 -10.04 2.83
N TYR A 41 0.10 -10.89 1.96
CA TYR A 41 0.38 -10.51 0.58
C TYR A 41 0.22 -11.68 -0.39
N GLU A 42 -0.12 -11.35 -1.63
CA GLU A 42 -0.13 -12.25 -2.78
C GLU A 42 0.67 -11.59 -3.91
N GLY A 43 1.59 -12.35 -4.50
CA GLY A 43 2.32 -11.92 -5.68
C GLY A 43 1.63 -12.37 -6.96
N GLY A 44 1.50 -11.46 -7.93
CA GLY A 44 1.21 -11.80 -9.32
C GLY A 44 -0.27 -11.94 -9.70
N LEU A 45 -1.01 -10.82 -9.73
CA LEU A 45 -2.21 -10.72 -10.58
C LEU A 45 -1.80 -10.29 -12.00
N SER A 46 -1.27 -11.23 -12.78
CA SER A 46 -1.00 -10.96 -14.18
C SER A 46 -2.30 -10.83 -14.99
N LYS A 47 -2.62 -9.57 -15.32
CA LYS A 47 -3.55 -9.02 -16.33
C LYS A 47 -5.02 -8.73 -15.95
N ARG A 48 -5.33 -7.44 -16.16
CA ARG A 48 -6.61 -6.73 -16.41
C ARG A 48 -7.45 -6.31 -15.18
N VAL A 49 -7.16 -5.11 -14.69
CA VAL A 49 -8.22 -4.16 -14.32
C VAL A 49 -8.44 -3.25 -15.53
N GLY A 50 -9.51 -3.51 -16.28
CA GLY A 50 -9.87 -2.74 -17.47
C GLY A 50 -11.24 -2.09 -17.30
N GLY A 51 -11.27 -0.88 -16.76
CA GLY A 51 -12.30 0.13 -17.03
C GLY A 51 -11.73 1.16 -18.02
N ILE A 52 -12.60 1.82 -18.80
CA ILE A 52 -12.24 2.68 -19.95
C ILE A 52 -11.04 3.59 -19.63
N GLY A 53 -9.87 3.31 -20.23
CA GLY A 53 -8.79 4.28 -20.42
C GLY A 53 -7.42 3.99 -19.81
N SER A 54 -7.24 3.04 -18.89
CA SER A 54 -5.92 2.75 -18.29
C SER A 54 -5.72 1.26 -18.01
N GLU A 55 -4.63 0.70 -18.53
CA GLU A 55 -4.19 -0.67 -18.24
C GLU A 55 -3.13 -0.61 -17.14
N ILE A 56 -3.43 -1.14 -15.95
CA ILE A 56 -2.47 -1.26 -14.84
C ILE A 56 -1.95 -2.70 -14.83
N VAL A 57 -0.63 -2.87 -14.80
CA VAL A 57 -0.02 -4.18 -14.55
C VAL A 57 0.11 -4.35 -13.04
N ALA A 58 -0.89 -4.99 -12.44
CA ALA A 58 -0.85 -5.31 -11.01
C ALA A 58 0.33 -6.24 -10.71
N LYS A 59 1.16 -5.85 -9.74
CA LYS A 59 2.29 -6.65 -9.26
C LYS A 59 1.89 -7.45 -8.02
N ASN A 60 1.61 -6.75 -6.92
CA ASN A 60 1.29 -7.37 -5.63
C ASN A 60 -0.06 -6.85 -5.12
N THR A 61 -0.78 -7.73 -4.43
CA THR A 61 -1.89 -7.34 -3.57
C THR A 61 -1.48 -7.54 -2.12
N ILE A 62 -1.65 -6.52 -1.28
CA ILE A 62 -1.30 -6.52 0.13
C ILE A 62 -2.59 -6.28 0.92
N TRP A 63 -2.90 -7.18 1.86
CA TRP A 63 -4.03 -7.03 2.76
C TRP A 63 -3.57 -6.55 4.12
N THR A 64 -4.20 -5.51 4.63
CA THR A 64 -3.82 -4.85 5.88
C THR A 64 -5.02 -4.08 6.45
N GLU A 65 -5.00 -3.78 7.75
CA GLU A 65 -5.95 -2.84 8.37
C GLU A 65 -5.39 -1.40 8.42
N TYR A 66 -4.33 -1.12 7.65
CA TYR A 66 -3.76 0.21 7.54
C TYR A 66 -4.61 1.13 6.66
N ALA A 67 -5.41 1.98 7.30
CA ALA A 67 -6.40 2.83 6.64
C ALA A 67 -5.85 4.08 5.93
N LEU A 68 -4.57 4.42 6.11
CA LEU A 68 -4.02 5.70 5.61
C LEU A 68 -3.35 5.58 4.23
N ALA A 69 -3.28 4.39 3.65
CA ALA A 69 -2.70 4.18 2.33
C ALA A 69 -3.57 4.81 1.23
N LYS A 70 -2.92 5.48 0.27
CA LYS A 70 -3.57 6.07 -0.90
C LYS A 70 -2.80 5.81 -2.18
N ALA A 71 -3.44 6.01 -3.33
CA ALA A 71 -2.77 5.93 -4.63
C ALA A 71 -1.62 6.96 -4.71
N GLY A 72 -0.48 6.54 -5.25
CA GLY A 72 0.75 7.34 -5.33
C GLY A 72 1.68 7.23 -4.11
N ASP A 73 1.25 6.55 -3.04
CA ASP A 73 2.16 6.08 -1.99
C ASP A 73 2.99 4.90 -2.52
N TYR A 74 4.03 4.50 -1.80
CA TYR A 74 4.86 3.35 -2.13
C TYR A 74 4.83 2.31 -1.01
N VAL A 75 4.93 1.04 -1.37
CA VAL A 75 4.97 -0.06 -0.41
C VAL A 75 5.97 -1.14 -0.83
N LEU A 76 6.68 -1.67 0.15
CA LEU A 76 7.62 -2.78 0.03
C LEU A 76 7.19 -3.90 0.98
N ILE A 77 7.10 -5.13 0.48
CA ILE A 77 6.94 -6.31 1.35
C ILE A 77 8.30 -6.56 2.02
N GLY A 78 8.36 -6.39 3.35
CA GLY A 78 9.58 -6.40 4.14
C GLY A 78 9.79 -5.12 4.95
N ILE A 79 10.88 -5.11 5.72
CA ILE A 79 11.30 -3.96 6.54
C ILE A 79 12.36 -3.17 5.77
N SER A 80 12.19 -1.86 5.70
CA SER A 80 13.19 -0.92 5.19
C SER A 80 13.24 0.34 6.05
N ASP A 81 14.46 0.84 6.24
CA ASP A 81 14.74 2.11 6.92
C ASP A 81 15.15 3.22 5.93
N LEU A 82 15.15 2.93 4.63
CA LEU A 82 15.51 3.90 3.59
C LEU A 82 14.43 4.98 3.48
N ALA A 83 14.86 6.24 3.37
CA ALA A 83 13.96 7.37 3.25
C ALA A 83 13.31 7.44 1.86
N ASP A 84 14.04 7.07 0.80
CA ASP A 84 13.51 7.06 -0.57
C ASP A 84 12.91 5.68 -0.91
N PRO A 85 11.58 5.60 -1.17
CA PRO A 85 10.95 4.34 -1.55
C PRO A 85 11.51 3.74 -2.85
N LYS A 86 11.99 4.58 -3.78
CA LYS A 86 12.54 4.11 -5.06
C LYS A 86 13.88 3.42 -4.87
N GLU A 87 14.73 3.96 -3.98
CA GLU A 87 15.99 3.32 -3.60
C GLU A 87 15.73 1.99 -2.86
N ALA A 88 14.66 1.93 -2.06
CA ALA A 88 14.23 0.70 -1.39
C ALA A 88 13.66 -0.37 -2.33
N GLY A 89 13.44 -0.07 -3.61
CA GLY A 89 12.79 -0.98 -4.55
C GLY A 89 11.31 -1.21 -4.25
N ALA A 90 10.65 -0.24 -3.59
CA ALA A 90 9.23 -0.29 -3.32
C ALA A 90 8.41 -0.10 -4.61
N ASP A 91 7.20 -0.66 -4.63
CA ASP A 91 6.26 -0.48 -5.74
C ASP A 91 5.22 0.60 -5.39
N GLU A 92 4.81 1.37 -6.40
CA GLU A 92 3.77 2.40 -6.24
C GLU A 92 2.39 1.74 -6.05
N ILE A 93 1.63 2.26 -5.10
CA ILE A 93 0.23 1.92 -4.89
C ILE A 93 -0.60 2.57 -6.00
N GLN A 94 -1.24 1.73 -6.81
CA GLN A 94 -2.10 2.18 -7.90
C GLN A 94 -3.56 2.27 -7.45
N GLN A 95 -3.98 1.38 -6.55
CA GLN A 95 -5.35 1.32 -6.08
C GLN A 95 -5.41 0.81 -4.64
N VAL A 96 -6.36 1.35 -3.88
CA VAL A 96 -6.71 0.88 -2.53
C VAL A 96 -8.21 0.56 -2.54
N LEU A 97 -8.55 -0.66 -2.16
CA LEU A 97 -9.92 -1.11 -1.94
C LEU A 97 -10.16 -1.22 -0.45
N ARG A 98 -11.36 -0.84 0.00
CA ARG A 98 -11.80 -0.96 1.38
C ARG A 98 -12.80 -2.12 1.46
N ASP A 99 -12.48 -3.09 2.30
CA ASP A 99 -13.30 -4.25 2.60
C ASP A 99 -13.84 -4.15 4.03
N GLU A 100 -15.04 -4.68 4.26
CA GLU A 100 -15.64 -4.69 5.58
C GLU A 100 -15.00 -5.80 6.45
N ASP A 101 -14.62 -5.46 7.69
CA ASP A 101 -14.36 -6.47 8.71
C ASP A 101 -15.67 -7.18 9.05
N THR A 102 -15.81 -8.37 8.47
CA THR A 102 -17.04 -9.16 8.49
C THR A 102 -17.25 -9.87 9.82
N PHE A 103 -16.20 -10.04 10.64
CA PHE A 103 -16.27 -10.83 11.86
C PHE A 103 -16.53 -9.97 13.10
N GLU A 104 -15.75 -8.92 13.32
CA GLU A 104 -15.78 -8.16 14.57
C GLU A 104 -16.32 -6.73 14.40
N ARG A 105 -16.32 -6.19 13.17
CA ARG A 105 -16.64 -4.79 12.83
C ARG A 105 -15.87 -3.76 13.66
N ILE A 106 -14.60 -4.04 14.00
CA ILE A 106 -13.76 -3.16 14.81
C ILE A 106 -12.97 -2.19 13.94
N ALA A 107 -12.35 -2.69 12.87
CA ALA A 107 -11.52 -1.92 11.94
C ALA A 107 -11.70 -2.49 10.54
N ASP A 108 -11.85 -1.64 9.51
CA ASP A 108 -11.98 -2.14 8.14
C ASP A 108 -10.69 -2.79 7.64
N ASP A 109 -10.83 -3.75 6.73
CA ASP A 109 -9.74 -4.35 6.00
C ASP A 109 -9.50 -3.57 4.69
N TYR A 110 -8.27 -3.58 4.20
CA TYR A 110 -7.89 -2.90 2.97
C TYR A 110 -7.07 -3.83 2.08
N ALA A 111 -7.38 -3.81 0.78
CA ALA A 111 -6.55 -4.41 -0.25
C ALA A 111 -5.80 -3.29 -1.00
N ILE A 112 -4.48 -3.28 -0.84
CA ILE A 112 -3.54 -2.38 -1.50
C ILE A 112 -3.00 -3.09 -2.74
N ILE A 113 -3.20 -2.49 -3.91
CA ILE A 113 -2.77 -3.04 -5.20
C ILE A 113 -1.63 -2.19 -5.73
N THR A 114 -0.46 -2.81 -5.91
CA THR A 114 0.70 -2.17 -6.52
C THR A 114 0.79 -2.49 -8.01
N GLY A 115 1.45 -1.62 -8.78
CA GLY A 115 1.61 -1.87 -10.22
C GLY A 115 2.52 -0.90 -10.93
N VAL A 116 2.70 -1.16 -12.23
CA VAL A 116 3.42 -0.31 -13.21
C VAL A 116 2.58 -0.08 -14.46
#